data_AF-A0A176S5F6-F1
#
_entry.id   AF-A0A176S5F6-F1
#
_cell.length_a   1.000
_cell.length_b   1.000
_cell.length_c   1.000
_cell.angle_alpha   90.00
_cell.angle_beta   90.00
_cell.angle_gamma   90.00
#
_symmetry.space_group_name_H-M   'P 1'
#
loop_
_entity.id
_entity.type
_entity.pdbx_description
1 polymer ?
#
loop_
_entity_poly.entity_id
_entity_poly.type
_entity_poly.pdbx_seq_one_letter_code
_entity_poly.pdbx_strand_id
1 'polypeptide(L)'
;MAQILHNAQRQRLPGHYFHQNHEIEVPEFSYVRLRERLGAGAETEIDLHAAAGIEQWVAESKWRSQRSVRPSEVQQLLAKAQLVKLDRNAEIMRLWFFSYDGFSKAAVNLMLEHGIYWSTQEDLNGLLDYLKLRRLPAL
;
A
#
# COMPACT_ATOMS: atom_id res chain seq x y z
N MET A 1 7.45 0.79 -3.66
CA MET A 1 6.41 -0.19 -3.25
C MET A 1 6.50 -1.49 -4.05
N ALA A 2 6.35 -1.50 -5.39
CA ALA A 2 6.46 -2.77 -6.16
C ALA A 2 7.79 -3.49 -5.98
N GLN A 3 8.92 -2.77 -5.99
CA GLN A 3 10.22 -3.37 -5.71
C GLN A 3 10.29 -4.04 -4.32
N ILE A 4 9.64 -3.47 -3.31
CA ILE A 4 9.56 -4.07 -1.98
C ILE A 4 8.78 -5.38 -2.05
N LEU A 5 7.59 -5.38 -2.64
CA LEU A 5 6.79 -6.61 -2.76
C LEU A 5 7.50 -7.70 -3.57
N HIS A 6 8.20 -7.35 -4.66
CA HIS A 6 8.97 -8.32 -5.44
C HIS A 6 10.13 -8.93 -4.64
N ASN A 7 10.86 -8.12 -3.87
CA ASN A 7 12.03 -8.59 -3.12
C ASN A 7 11.67 -9.24 -1.78
N ALA A 8 10.44 -9.04 -1.28
CA ALA A 8 9.97 -9.54 0.00
C ALA A 8 9.16 -10.84 -0.10
N GLN A 9 8.92 -11.39 -1.29
CA GLN A 9 8.09 -12.60 -1.45
C GLN A 9 8.57 -13.75 -0.58
N ARG A 10 7.64 -14.37 0.14
CA ARG A 10 7.88 -15.47 1.12
C ARG A 10 8.75 -15.05 2.31
N GLN A 11 8.88 -13.75 2.58
CA GLN A 11 9.55 -13.23 3.75
C GLN A 11 8.56 -12.59 4.71
N ARG A 12 9.05 -12.29 5.92
CA ARG A 12 8.35 -11.51 6.93
C ARG A 12 8.97 -10.14 7.00
N LEU A 13 8.17 -9.10 6.77
CA LEU A 13 8.62 -7.72 6.89
C LEU A 13 8.39 -7.20 8.31
N PRO A 14 9.30 -6.39 8.86
CA PRO A 14 9.10 -5.79 10.17
C PRO A 14 7.82 -4.92 10.20
N GLY A 15 6.91 -5.23 11.12
CA GLY A 15 5.60 -4.58 11.21
C GLY A 15 5.63 -3.08 11.45
N HIS A 16 6.66 -2.58 12.13
CA HIS A 16 6.76 -1.16 12.49
C HIS A 16 6.78 -0.23 11.27
N TYR A 17 7.29 -0.70 10.12
CA TYR A 17 7.24 0.05 8.86
C TYR A 17 5.84 0.13 8.22
N PHE A 18 4.89 -0.63 8.75
CA PHE A 18 3.47 -0.63 8.38
C PHE A 18 2.59 -0.16 9.54
N HIS A 19 3.21 0.36 10.61
CA HIS A 19 2.59 0.69 11.89
C HIS A 19 1.79 -0.46 12.52
N GLN A 20 2.33 -1.68 12.41
CA GLN A 20 1.80 -2.89 13.04
C GLN A 20 2.75 -3.40 14.13
N ASN A 21 2.18 -4.01 15.17
CA ASN A 21 2.95 -4.65 16.24
C ASN A 21 3.41 -6.08 15.91
N HIS A 22 3.00 -6.61 14.76
CA HIS A 22 3.32 -7.95 14.28
C HIS A 22 4.02 -7.88 12.93
N GLU A 23 4.82 -8.90 12.61
CA GLU A 23 5.45 -9.00 11.30
C GLU A 23 4.41 -9.17 10.18
N ILE A 24 4.69 -8.58 9.02
CA ILE A 24 3.84 -8.71 7.85
C ILE A 24 4.34 -9.86 7.00
N GLU A 25 3.53 -10.92 6.88
CA GLU A 25 3.82 -12.04 5.98
C GLU A 25 3.54 -11.61 4.54
N VAL A 26 4.56 -11.69 3.68
CA VAL A 26 4.42 -11.38 2.26
C VAL A 26 4.30 -12.69 1.48
N PRO A 27 3.16 -12.93 0.79
CA PRO A 27 2.98 -14.17 0.07
C PRO A 27 3.87 -14.23 -1.18
N GLU A 28 3.88 -15.38 -1.83
CA GLU A 28 4.37 -15.49 -3.20
C GLU A 28 3.28 -14.96 -4.15
N PHE A 29 3.57 -13.86 -4.85
CA PHE A 29 2.61 -13.20 -5.72
C PHE A 29 2.61 -13.83 -7.12
N SER A 30 1.43 -14.13 -7.64
CA SER A 30 1.23 -14.50 -9.05
C SER A 30 1.44 -13.32 -9.99
N TYR A 31 1.14 -12.10 -9.52
CA TYR A 31 1.52 -10.87 -10.18
C TYR A 31 1.74 -9.73 -9.18
N VAL A 32 2.55 -8.75 -9.59
CA VAL A 32 2.62 -7.40 -9.02
C VAL A 32 2.54 -6.42 -10.19
N ARG A 33 1.42 -5.71 -10.31
CA ARG A 33 1.13 -4.76 -11.38
C ARG A 33 1.24 -3.34 -10.86
N LEU A 34 1.72 -2.46 -11.71
CA LEU A 34 1.79 -1.03 -11.48
C LEU A 34 0.73 -0.33 -12.31
N ARG A 35 0.12 0.72 -11.76
CA ARG A 35 -0.80 1.62 -12.48
C ARG A 35 -1.94 0.88 -13.17
N GLU A 36 -2.58 -0.05 -12.45
CA GLU A 36 -3.71 -0.82 -13.00
C GLU A 36 -4.97 0.05 -13.01
N ARG A 37 -5.60 0.16 -14.19
CA ARG A 37 -6.88 0.85 -14.35
C ARG A 37 -8.04 -0.10 -14.15
N LEU A 38 -8.91 0.20 -13.19
CA LEU A 38 -10.11 -0.58 -12.88
C LEU A 38 -11.31 -0.24 -13.78
N GLY A 39 -11.23 0.79 -14.61
CA GLY A 39 -12.32 1.23 -15.49
C GLY A 39 -12.02 2.52 -16.23
N ALA A 40 -12.95 2.97 -17.08
CA ALA A 40 -12.76 4.12 -17.98
C ALA A 40 -12.88 5.51 -17.32
N GLY A 41 -13.10 5.60 -16.00
CA GLY A 41 -13.27 6.86 -15.26
C GLY A 41 -11.98 7.51 -14.76
N ALA A 42 -12.07 8.76 -14.30
CA ALA A 42 -11.04 9.37 -13.47
C ALA A 42 -10.96 8.66 -12.10
N GLU A 43 -9.79 8.67 -11.46
CA GLU A 43 -9.57 8.03 -10.14
C GLU A 43 -9.81 6.50 -10.11
N THR A 44 -9.72 5.81 -11.24
CA THR A 44 -9.84 4.34 -11.32
C THR A 44 -8.48 3.63 -11.36
N GLU A 45 -7.38 4.38 -11.44
CA GLU A 45 -6.01 3.85 -11.45
C GLU A 45 -5.56 3.54 -10.01
N ILE A 46 -5.09 2.33 -9.77
CA ILE A 46 -4.37 1.94 -8.54
C ILE A 46 -2.88 1.95 -8.84
N ASP A 47 -2.08 2.55 -7.96
CA ASP A 47 -0.62 2.60 -8.11
C ASP A 47 0.03 1.21 -8.10
N LEU A 48 -0.44 0.31 -7.23
CA LEU A 48 0.01 -1.07 -7.14
C LEU A 48 -1.14 -2.05 -6.86
N HIS A 49 -1.17 -3.14 -7.62
CA HIS A 49 -2.06 -4.27 -7.38
C HIS A 49 -1.29 -5.59 -7.48
N ALA A 50 -1.32 -6.40 -6.43
CA ALA A 50 -0.67 -7.71 -6.40
C ALA A 50 -1.63 -8.80 -5.91
N ALA A 51 -1.40 -10.04 -6.35
CA ALA A 51 -2.30 -11.17 -6.05
C ALA A 51 -1.55 -12.42 -5.61
N ALA A 52 -2.10 -13.14 -4.66
CA ALA A 52 -1.68 -14.48 -4.23
C ALA A 52 -2.92 -15.34 -3.97
N GLY A 53 -3.42 -16.03 -5.00
CA GLY A 53 -4.66 -16.80 -4.91
C GLY A 53 -5.86 -15.91 -4.53
N ILE A 54 -6.49 -16.22 -3.39
CA ILE A 54 -7.65 -15.48 -2.84
C ILE A 54 -7.28 -14.16 -2.16
N GLU A 55 -5.98 -13.87 -2.00
CA GLU A 55 -5.46 -12.66 -1.38
C GLU A 55 -5.08 -11.61 -2.44
N GLN A 56 -5.57 -10.38 -2.26
CA GLN A 56 -5.24 -9.24 -3.11
C GLN A 56 -4.65 -8.11 -2.26
N TRP A 57 -3.59 -7.51 -2.78
CA TRP A 57 -2.91 -6.35 -2.22
C TRP A 57 -3.14 -5.15 -3.11
N VAL A 58 -3.70 -4.08 -2.55
CA VAL A 58 -3.96 -2.81 -3.24
C VAL A 58 -3.21 -1.70 -2.52
N ALA A 59 -2.44 -0.93 -3.28
CA ALA A 59 -1.62 0.13 -2.71
C ALA A 59 -1.72 1.46 -3.47
N GLU A 60 -1.59 2.55 -2.72
CA GLU A 60 -1.58 3.92 -3.20
C GLU A 60 -0.37 4.66 -2.65
N SER A 61 0.11 5.64 -3.42
CA SER A 61 1.30 6.42 -3.10
C SER A 61 1.06 7.91 -3.35
N LYS A 62 1.37 8.76 -2.36
CA LYS A 62 1.41 10.21 -2.56
C LYS A 62 2.86 10.71 -2.44
N TRP A 63 3.47 10.96 -3.60
CA TRP A 63 4.79 11.56 -3.75
C TRP A 63 4.68 13.08 -3.94
N ARG A 64 4.51 13.81 -2.84
CA ARG A 64 4.40 15.28 -2.84
C ARG A 64 4.79 15.83 -1.47
N SER A 65 5.31 17.06 -1.44
CA SER A 65 5.62 17.80 -0.22
C SER A 65 4.48 18.74 0.19
N GLN A 66 4.51 19.21 1.45
CA GLN A 66 3.61 20.21 2.04
C GLN A 66 2.13 19.83 2.09
N ARG A 67 1.80 18.55 1.90
CA ARG A 67 0.42 18.07 1.89
C ARG A 67 0.34 16.61 2.33
N SER A 68 0.09 16.44 3.62
CA SER A 68 -0.29 15.16 4.18
C SER A 68 -1.60 14.62 3.59
N VAL A 69 -1.73 13.29 3.59
CA VAL A 69 -2.93 12.58 3.14
C VAL A 69 -4.14 12.91 4.01
N ARG A 70 -5.26 13.18 3.36
CA ARG A 70 -6.56 13.48 4.01
C ARG A 70 -7.48 12.25 4.03
N PRO A 71 -8.50 12.21 4.92
CA PRO A 71 -9.44 11.09 4.97
C PRO A 71 -10.12 10.79 3.63
N SER A 72 -10.39 11.81 2.81
CA SER A 72 -10.98 11.63 1.48
C SER A 72 -10.11 10.77 0.55
N GLU A 73 -8.78 10.87 0.66
CA GLU A 73 -7.86 10.06 -0.14
C GLU A 73 -7.79 8.62 0.36
N VAL A 74 -7.97 8.40 1.67
CA VAL A 74 -8.12 7.05 2.25
C VAL A 74 -9.43 6.41 1.79
N GLN A 75 -10.52 7.17 1.76
CA GLN A 75 -11.81 6.72 1.23
C GLN A 75 -11.72 6.33 -0.26
N GLN A 76 -10.92 7.05 -1.05
CA GLN A 76 -10.65 6.67 -2.45
C GLN A 76 -9.94 5.32 -2.55
N LEU A 77 -8.92 5.06 -1.72
CA LEU A 77 -8.26 3.74 -1.65
C LEU A 77 -9.27 2.64 -1.29
N LEU A 78 -10.12 2.87 -0.29
CA LEU A 78 -11.17 1.91 0.11
C LEU A 78 -12.16 1.63 -1.03
N ALA A 79 -12.57 2.66 -1.77
CA ALA A 79 -13.46 2.48 -2.92
C ALA A 79 -12.81 1.63 -4.02
N LYS A 80 -11.53 1.90 -4.35
CA LYS A 80 -10.76 1.10 -5.32
C LYS A 80 -10.60 -0.35 -4.85
N ALA A 81 -10.31 -0.54 -3.57
CA ALA A 81 -10.19 -1.87 -2.96
C ALA A 81 -11.49 -2.67 -3.06
N GLN A 82 -12.65 -2.02 -2.85
CA GLN A 82 -13.94 -2.67 -2.97
C GLN A 82 -14.21 -3.14 -4.41
N LEU A 83 -13.82 -2.34 -5.41
CA LEU A 83 -13.91 -2.75 -6.82
C LEU A 83 -13.03 -3.96 -7.12
N VAL A 84 -11.77 -3.95 -6.66
CA VAL A 84 -10.85 -5.09 -6.82
C VAL A 84 -11.40 -6.34 -6.15
N LYS A 85 -11.93 -6.21 -4.92
CA LYS A 85 -12.50 -7.33 -4.17
C LYS A 85 -13.62 -8.01 -4.97
N LEU A 86 -14.52 -7.23 -5.55
CA LEU A 86 -15.63 -7.74 -6.36
C LEU A 86 -15.15 -8.34 -7.68
N ASP A 87 -14.26 -7.66 -8.41
CA ASP A 87 -13.75 -8.12 -9.71
C ASP A 87 -12.92 -9.41 -9.61
N ARG A 88 -12.09 -9.51 -8.57
CA ARG A 88 -11.21 -10.67 -8.34
C ARG A 88 -11.84 -11.75 -7.47
N ASN A 89 -13.06 -11.54 -6.97
CA ASN A 89 -13.71 -12.39 -5.96
C ASN A 89 -12.76 -12.70 -4.78
N ALA A 90 -12.10 -11.66 -4.27
CA ALA A 90 -11.06 -11.80 -3.26
C ALA A 90 -11.66 -12.03 -1.86
N GLU A 91 -11.14 -13.01 -1.14
CA GLU A 91 -11.53 -13.26 0.25
C GLU A 91 -10.70 -12.41 1.22
N ILE A 92 -9.41 -12.22 0.90
CA ILE A 92 -8.47 -11.47 1.73
C ILE A 92 -8.02 -10.22 0.98
N MET A 93 -8.18 -9.06 1.62
CA MET A 93 -7.70 -7.77 1.09
C MET A 93 -6.63 -7.20 2.02
N ARG A 94 -5.48 -6.83 1.46
CA ARG A 94 -4.43 -6.06 2.13
C ARG A 94 -4.31 -4.69 1.48
N LEU A 95 -4.47 -3.64 2.27
CA LEU A 95 -4.40 -2.27 1.79
C LEU A 95 -3.14 -1.62 2.34
N TRP A 96 -2.40 -0.90 1.48
CA TRP A 96 -1.18 -0.23 1.87
C TRP A 96 -1.09 1.18 1.29
N PHE A 97 -1.02 2.21 2.14
CA PHE A 97 -0.92 3.60 1.72
C PHE A 97 0.44 4.19 2.07
N PHE A 98 1.19 4.64 1.07
CA PHE A 98 2.38 5.44 1.26
C PHE A 98 2.10 6.95 1.12
N SER A 99 2.72 7.76 1.99
CA SER A 99 2.78 9.22 1.84
C SER A 99 4.16 9.75 2.17
N TYR A 100 4.73 10.55 1.25
CA TYR A 100 6.02 11.22 1.46
C TYR A 100 5.95 12.19 2.65
N ASP A 101 4.89 13.01 2.72
CA ASP A 101 4.70 14.07 3.72
C ASP A 101 3.70 13.66 4.83
N GLY A 102 3.58 12.33 5.04
CA GLY A 102 2.78 11.74 6.11
C GLY A 102 1.26 11.87 5.95
N PHE A 103 0.55 11.66 7.06
CA PHE A 103 -0.90 11.51 7.11
C PHE A 103 -1.50 12.45 8.16
N SER A 104 -2.65 13.03 7.87
CA SER A 104 -3.42 13.75 8.89
C SER A 104 -3.91 12.79 9.99
N LYS A 105 -4.07 13.27 11.22
CA LYS A 105 -4.59 12.46 12.34
C LYS A 105 -5.91 11.77 12.01
N ALA A 106 -6.81 12.47 11.32
CA ALA A 106 -8.08 11.91 10.87
C ALA A 106 -7.90 10.79 9.84
N ALA A 107 -6.92 10.90 8.93
CA ALA A 107 -6.60 9.83 7.98
C ALA A 107 -6.01 8.61 8.70
N VAL A 108 -5.12 8.81 9.67
CA VAL A 108 -4.56 7.72 10.50
C VAL A 108 -5.66 6.98 11.24
N ASN A 109 -6.58 7.70 11.88
CA ASN A 109 -7.72 7.07 12.58
C ASN A 109 -8.57 6.22 11.64
N LEU A 110 -8.84 6.71 10.43
CA LEU A 110 -9.62 5.97 9.43
C LEU A 110 -8.85 4.74 8.91
N MET A 111 -7.54 4.85 8.71
CA MET A 111 -6.71 3.70 8.31
C MET A 111 -6.68 2.63 9.40
N LEU A 112 -6.59 3.02 10.68
CA LEU A 112 -6.67 2.11 11.81
C LEU A 112 -8.03 1.39 11.88
N GLU A 113 -9.14 2.12 11.72
CA GLU A 113 -10.50 1.57 11.72
C GLU A 113 -10.68 0.48 10.67
N HIS A 114 -10.08 0.66 9.49
CA HIS A 114 -10.19 -0.26 8.36
C HIS A 114 -9.02 -1.25 8.24
N GLY A 115 -8.07 -1.27 9.19
CA GLY A 115 -6.90 -2.15 9.12
C GLY A 115 -6.00 -1.92 7.91
N ILE A 116 -5.94 -0.69 7.41
CA ILE A 116 -5.07 -0.29 6.30
C ILE A 116 -3.64 -0.17 6.85
N TYR A 117 -2.66 -0.75 6.17
CA TYR A 117 -1.25 -0.49 6.44
C TYR A 117 -0.86 0.88 5.88
N TRP A 118 0.03 1.60 6.56
CA TRP A 118 0.59 2.83 5.99
C TRP A 118 2.08 2.92 6.23
N SER A 119 2.74 3.71 5.39
CA SER A 119 4.18 3.99 5.51
C SER A 119 4.45 5.45 5.18
N THR A 120 5.27 6.10 5.99
CA THR A 120 5.86 7.39 5.70
C THR A 120 7.13 7.25 4.85
N GLN A 121 7.77 8.37 4.49
CA GLN A 121 9.09 8.34 3.84
C GLN A 121 10.13 7.58 4.67
N GLU A 122 10.14 7.78 6.00
CA GLU A 122 11.08 7.11 6.89
C GLU A 122 10.85 5.60 6.88
N ASP A 123 9.59 5.17 7.00
CA ASP A 123 9.23 3.76 6.99
C ASP A 123 9.60 3.08 5.67
N LEU A 124 9.30 3.74 4.54
CA LEU A 124 9.56 3.17 3.23
C LEU A 124 11.07 3.09 2.95
N ASN A 125 11.87 4.06 3.42
CA ASN A 125 13.33 3.96 3.37
C ASN A 125 13.87 2.86 4.28
N GLY A 126 13.31 2.67 5.47
CA GLY A 126 13.66 1.57 6.36
C GLY A 126 13.39 0.20 5.74
N LEU A 127 12.25 0.03 5.06
CA LEU A 127 11.95 -1.18 4.28
C LEU A 127 12.96 -1.41 3.15
N LEU A 128 13.35 -0.34 2.44
CA LEU A 128 14.35 -0.44 1.37
C LEU A 128 15.71 -0.86 1.93
N ASP A 129 16.15 -0.28 3.04
CA ASP A 129 17.40 -0.67 3.69
C ASP A 129 17.37 -2.12 4.18
N TYR A 130 16.27 -2.53 4.82
CA TYR A 130 16.05 -3.91 5.28
C TYR A 130 16.20 -4.91 4.13
N LEU A 131 15.65 -4.57 2.95
CA LEU A 131 15.75 -5.38 1.73
C LEU A 131 17.02 -5.15 0.92
N LYS A 132 17.98 -4.35 1.41
CA LYS A 132 19.23 -3.98 0.73
C LYS A 132 19.00 -3.32 -0.64
N LEU A 133 17.92 -2.57 -0.76
CA LEU A 133 17.53 -1.81 -1.94
C LEU A 133 17.97 -0.35 -1.80
N ARG A 134 17.98 0.36 -2.94
CA ARG A 134 18.27 1.79 -2.95
C ARG A 134 17.14 2.56 -2.27
N ARG A 135 17.49 3.46 -1.35
CA ARG A 135 16.57 4.44 -0.76
C ARG A 135 15.89 5.31 -1.81
N LEU A 136 14.77 5.91 -1.42
CA LEU A 136 14.03 6.83 -2.25
C LEU A 136 14.87 8.08 -2.59
N PRO A 137 14.68 8.68 -3.78
CA PRO A 137 15.31 9.96 -4.09
C PRO A 137 14.74 11.09 -3.23
N ALA A 138 15.50 12.18 -3.11
CA ALA A 138 14.97 13.43 -2.57
C ALA A 138 13.92 14.01 -3.53
N LEU A 139 12.92 14.70 -2.97
CA LEU A 139 11.84 15.34 -3.70
C LEU A 139 12.23 16.74 -4.19
#